data_AF-A0A8S3I3S0-F1
#
_entry.id   AF-A0A8S3I3S0-F1
#
_cell.length_a   1.000
_cell.length_b   1.000
_cell.length_c   1.000
_cell.angle_alpha   90.00
_cell.angle_beta   90.00
_cell.angle_gamma   90.00
#
_symmetry.space_group_name_H-M   'P 1'
#
loop_
_entity.id
_entity.type
_entity.pdbx_description
1 polymer ?
#
loop_
_entity_poly.entity_id
_entity_poly.type
_entity_poly.pdbx_seq_one_letter_code
_entity_poly.pdbx_strand_id
1 'polypeptide(L)'
;MDLRVINKIEKESPSRNPQNSDDSKTSSIPFPEKVFRARSSILTELLKISHFRSIRQIFISVLVIVFLQVAIHDLFEFGKLDFRIDVILWNFSNLSACVRLWFWLFLSTSIVAYCGFHFWAYKRLVFIPIVTSNATENSNKKPTSLCKLPKRIYL
;
A
#
# COMPACT_ATOMS: atom_id res chain seq x y z
N MET A 1 3.29 19.00 49.34
CA MET A 1 3.95 17.86 48.67
C MET A 1 5.45 18.03 48.88
N ASP A 2 6.09 17.08 49.55
CA ASP A 2 7.42 17.23 50.16
C ASP A 2 8.55 17.05 49.15
N LEU A 3 9.44 18.05 49.04
CA LEU A 3 10.58 18.09 48.12
C LEU A 3 11.61 16.98 48.38
N ARG A 4 11.54 16.29 49.54
CA ARG A 4 12.38 15.12 49.82
C ARG A 4 12.01 13.88 49.01
N VAL A 5 10.74 13.76 48.58
CA VAL A 5 10.27 12.61 47.80
C VAL A 5 10.77 12.69 46.35
N ILE A 6 10.85 13.90 45.79
CA ILE A 6 11.32 14.13 44.42
C ILE A 6 12.83 13.85 44.31
N ASN A 7 13.65 14.32 45.25
CA ASN A 7 15.09 14.03 45.27
C ASN A 7 15.41 12.54 45.52
N LYS A 8 14.47 11.78 46.08
CA LYS A 8 14.65 10.34 46.31
C LYS A 8 14.42 9.51 45.04
N ILE A 9 13.56 9.98 44.12
CA ILE A 9 13.26 9.28 42.86
C ILE A 9 14.39 9.48 41.83
N GLU A 10 15.11 10.60 41.86
CA GLU A 10 16.29 10.83 41.00
C GLU A 10 17.48 9.91 41.34
N LYS A 11 17.59 9.45 42.59
CA LYS A 11 18.80 8.74 43.09
C LYS A 11 18.84 7.22 42.81
N GLU A 12 17.81 6.64 42.19
CA GLU A 12 17.77 5.19 41.95
C GLU A 12 17.36 4.84 40.50
N SER A 13 18.18 5.26 39.52
CA SER A 13 18.23 4.55 38.23
C SER A 13 19.66 4.47 37.70
N PRO A 14 20.10 3.31 37.18
CA PRO A 14 21.50 2.93 37.19
C PRO A 14 22.21 3.29 35.88
N SER A 15 23.38 3.89 36.03
CA SER A 15 24.58 3.76 35.19
C SER A 15 24.49 4.12 33.69
N ARG A 16 24.88 5.35 33.36
CA ARG A 16 25.26 5.80 32.02
C ARG A 16 26.77 5.59 31.86
N ASN A 17 27.20 4.62 31.05
CA ASN A 17 28.61 4.37 30.70
C ASN A 17 29.12 5.45 29.70
N PRO A 18 30.32 6.06 29.85
CA PRO A 18 30.72 7.18 29.02
C PRO A 18 31.52 6.78 27.77
N GLN A 19 31.40 7.65 26.76
CA GLN A 19 32.30 7.88 25.61
C GLN A 19 32.64 6.69 24.70
N ASN A 20 32.09 6.74 23.49
CA ASN A 20 32.98 6.83 22.34
C ASN A 20 32.47 7.90 21.38
N SER A 21 33.20 9.01 21.33
CA SER A 21 33.05 10.08 20.36
C SER A 21 34.10 9.83 19.29
N ASP A 22 33.72 9.17 18.20
CA ASP A 22 34.50 9.15 16.97
C ASP A 22 33.55 9.00 15.79
N ASP A 23 33.93 9.67 14.71
CA ASP A 23 33.40 9.62 13.36
C ASP A 23 32.16 10.47 13.06
N SER A 24 32.48 11.72 12.74
CA SER A 24 31.84 12.47 11.67
C SER A 24 31.67 11.61 10.41
N LYS A 25 30.58 10.86 10.33
CA LYS A 25 29.98 10.45 9.07
C LYS A 25 28.55 10.96 9.08
N THR A 26 28.31 12.00 8.28
CA THR A 26 27.02 12.25 7.65
C THR A 26 26.66 11.02 6.81
N SER A 27 26.32 9.92 7.47
CA SER A 27 25.65 8.79 6.87
C SER A 27 24.19 9.21 6.80
N SER A 28 23.74 9.47 5.57
CA SER A 28 22.33 9.46 5.17
C SER A 28 21.51 8.59 6.12
N ILE A 29 20.71 9.20 7.00
CA ILE A 29 19.76 8.46 7.84
C ILE A 29 18.94 7.64 6.84
N PRO A 30 19.07 6.30 6.81
CA PRO A 30 18.26 5.50 5.91
C PRO A 30 16.83 5.77 6.33
N PHE A 31 16.03 6.35 5.44
CA PHE A 31 14.61 6.52 5.70
C PHE A 31 14.08 5.16 6.20
N PRO A 32 13.44 5.11 7.38
CA PRO A 32 13.02 3.84 7.96
C PRO A 32 12.19 3.08 6.92
N GLU A 33 12.67 1.89 6.58
CA GLU A 33 12.07 1.05 5.55
C GLU A 33 10.60 0.80 5.92
N LYS A 34 9.69 1.09 5.00
CA LYS A 34 8.25 0.91 5.24
C LYS A 34 7.95 -0.59 5.31
N VAL A 35 7.94 -1.12 6.53
CA VAL A 35 7.53 -2.51 6.78
C VAL A 35 6.01 -2.58 6.71
N PHE A 36 5.50 -3.12 5.60
CA PHE A 36 4.08 -3.43 5.47
C PHE A 36 3.75 -4.62 6.37
N ARG A 37 2.94 -4.37 7.41
CA ARG A 37 2.34 -5.43 8.21
C ARG A 37 0.87 -5.53 7.85
N ALA A 38 0.35 -6.74 7.74
CA ALA A 38 -1.09 -6.96 7.59
C ALA A 38 -1.78 -6.47 8.88
N ARG A 39 -2.33 -5.25 8.83
CA ARG A 39 -3.13 -4.66 9.90
C ARG A 39 -4.53 -4.44 9.35
N SER A 40 -5.53 -4.87 10.10
CA SER A 40 -6.92 -4.52 9.83
C SER A 40 -7.07 -2.99 9.81
N SER A 41 -7.87 -2.49 8.87
CA SER A 41 -8.10 -1.06 8.75
C SER A 41 -8.69 -0.54 10.07
N ILE A 42 -8.23 0.64 10.50
CA ILE A 42 -8.67 1.26 11.76
C ILE A 42 -10.21 1.42 11.77
N LEU A 43 -10.82 1.69 10.62
CA LEU A 43 -12.27 1.72 10.50
C LEU A 43 -12.90 0.35 10.81
N THR A 44 -12.34 -0.74 10.28
CA THR A 44 -12.85 -2.09 10.56
C THR A 44 -12.62 -2.50 12.02
N GLU A 45 -11.51 -2.07 12.65
CA GLU A 45 -11.25 -2.31 14.07
C GLU A 45 -12.15 -1.47 14.99
N LEU A 46 -12.38 -0.19 14.67
CA LEU A 46 -13.32 0.67 15.40
C LEU A 46 -14.76 0.17 15.25
N LEU A 47 -15.16 -0.23 14.05
CA LEU A 47 -16.51 -0.76 13.78
C LEU A 47 -16.74 -2.17 14.38
N LYS A 48 -15.68 -2.85 14.86
CA LYS A 48 -15.76 -4.15 15.53
C LYS A 48 -16.23 -4.05 16.98
N ILE A 49 -16.02 -2.91 17.63
CA ILE A 49 -16.56 -2.60 18.96
C ILE A 49 -18.09 -2.55 18.89
N SER A 50 -18.75 -3.17 19.88
CA SER A 50 -20.21 -3.41 19.89
C SER A 50 -21.02 -2.13 19.66
N HIS A 51 -20.56 -0.98 20.15
CA HIS A 51 -21.22 0.31 20.00
C HIS A 51 -21.30 0.81 18.54
N PHE A 52 -20.31 0.48 17.70
CA PHE A 52 -20.29 0.91 16.30
C PHE A 52 -20.91 -0.11 15.33
N ARG A 53 -21.16 -1.35 15.78
CA ARG A 53 -21.99 -2.29 15.01
C ARG A 53 -23.38 -1.70 14.76
N SER A 54 -23.90 -0.98 15.75
CA SER A 54 -25.17 -0.27 15.67
C SER A 54 -25.13 0.85 14.63
N ILE A 55 -24.05 1.63 14.53
CA ILE A 55 -23.98 2.72 13.53
C ILE A 55 -24.04 2.17 12.09
N ARG A 56 -23.39 1.02 11.81
CA ARG A 56 -23.48 0.36 10.50
C ARG A 56 -24.92 0.01 10.17
N GLN A 57 -25.63 -0.60 11.13
CA GLN A 57 -27.00 -1.04 10.90
C GLN A 57 -27.96 0.15 10.78
N ILE A 58 -27.79 1.19 11.59
CA ILE A 58 -28.58 2.44 11.50
C ILE A 58 -28.39 3.09 10.14
N PHE A 59 -27.15 3.17 9.64
CA PHE A 59 -26.89 3.73 8.30
C PHE A 59 -27.64 2.96 7.21
N ILE A 60 -27.60 1.62 7.26
CA ILE A 60 -28.31 0.76 6.31
C ILE A 60 -29.82 0.96 6.45
N SER A 61 -30.36 0.98 7.67
CA SER A 61 -31.79 1.19 7.91
C SER A 61 -32.26 2.55 7.41
N VAL A 62 -31.54 3.64 7.72
CA VAL A 62 -31.87 4.99 7.24
C VAL A 62 -31.82 5.04 5.72
N LEU A 63 -30.79 4.44 5.10
CA LEU A 63 -30.68 4.37 3.65
C LEU A 63 -31.88 3.64 3.03
N VAL A 64 -32.26 2.48 3.58
CA VAL A 64 -33.42 1.70 3.10
C VAL A 64 -34.72 2.47 3.29
N ILE A 65 -34.94 3.10 4.46
CA ILE A 65 -36.15 3.87 4.74
C ILE A 65 -36.25 5.08 3.80
N VAL A 66 -35.15 5.82 3.60
CA VAL A 66 -35.11 6.96 2.66
C VAL A 66 -35.35 6.50 1.23
N PHE A 67 -34.73 5.39 0.82
CA PHE A 67 -34.97 4.80 -0.49
C PHE A 67 -36.43 4.40 -0.69
N LEU A 68 -37.05 3.75 0.30
CA LEU A 68 -38.48 3.39 0.28
C LEU A 68 -39.38 4.63 0.26
N GLN A 69 -39.05 5.68 1.02
CA GLN A 69 -39.81 6.92 1.03
C GLN A 69 -39.81 7.59 -0.35
N VAL A 70 -38.63 7.72 -0.96
CA VAL A 70 -38.51 8.24 -2.33
C VAL A 70 -39.25 7.34 -3.31
N ALA A 71 -39.12 6.02 -3.18
CA ALA A 71 -39.77 5.04 -4.03
C ALA A 71 -41.31 5.11 -3.98
N ILE A 72 -41.87 5.21 -2.77
CA ILE A 72 -43.33 5.29 -2.56
C ILE A 72 -43.87 6.63 -3.05
N HIS A 73 -43.14 7.72 -2.79
CA HIS A 73 -43.49 9.05 -3.27
C HIS A 73 -43.55 9.08 -4.81
N ASP A 74 -42.50 8.57 -5.47
CA ASP A 74 -42.45 8.46 -6.93
C ASP A 74 -43.57 7.57 -7.48
N LEU A 75 -43.89 6.45 -6.81
CA LEU A 75 -44.98 5.56 -7.23
C LEU A 75 -46.37 6.20 -7.09
N PHE A 76 -46.60 6.95 -6.01
CA PHE A 76 -47.89 7.61 -5.76
C PHE A 76 -48.14 8.74 -6.76
N GLU A 77 -47.11 9.47 -7.12
CA GLU A 77 -47.24 10.69 -7.91
C GLU A 77 -47.26 10.42 -9.43
N PHE A 78 -46.48 9.43 -9.89
CA PHE A 78 -46.37 9.12 -11.33
C PHE A 78 -47.09 7.82 -11.74
N GLY A 79 -47.55 6.99 -10.79
CA GLY A 79 -48.37 5.79 -11.03
C GLY A 79 -47.67 4.66 -11.81
N LYS A 80 -46.44 4.88 -12.25
CA LYS A 80 -45.55 3.88 -12.85
C LYS A 80 -44.25 3.90 -12.06
N LEU A 81 -43.69 2.71 -11.78
CA LEU A 81 -42.32 2.55 -11.27
C LEU A 81 -41.27 2.90 -12.35
N ASP A 82 -41.58 3.88 -13.19
CA ASP A 82 -40.55 4.71 -13.75
C ASP A 82 -40.09 5.59 -12.59
N PHE A 83 -39.40 4.96 -11.62
CA PHE A 83 -38.48 5.72 -10.80
C PHE A 83 -37.72 6.57 -11.81
N ARG A 84 -37.21 7.70 -11.38
CA ARG A 84 -36.31 8.48 -12.21
C ARG A 84 -34.99 7.71 -12.51
N ILE A 85 -34.99 6.37 -12.63
CA ILE A 85 -34.09 5.52 -13.40
C ILE A 85 -33.64 6.25 -14.66
N ASP A 86 -34.52 6.93 -15.40
CA ASP A 86 -34.08 7.74 -16.54
C ASP A 86 -33.13 8.88 -16.14
N VAL A 87 -33.39 9.58 -15.03
CA VAL A 87 -32.46 10.59 -14.50
C VAL A 87 -31.20 9.96 -13.91
N ILE A 88 -31.32 8.79 -13.27
CA ILE A 88 -30.19 8.03 -12.77
C ILE A 88 -29.32 7.59 -13.94
N LEU A 89 -29.85 6.89 -14.95
CA LEU A 89 -29.21 6.55 -16.22
C LEU A 89 -28.64 7.78 -16.92
N TRP A 90 -29.34 8.91 -16.91
CA TRP A 90 -28.84 10.17 -17.45
C TRP A 90 -27.57 10.64 -16.72
N ASN A 91 -27.54 10.57 -15.39
CA ASN A 91 -26.34 10.84 -14.59
C ASN A 91 -25.26 9.76 -14.82
N PHE A 92 -25.66 8.50 -14.97
CA PHE A 92 -24.77 7.37 -15.25
C PHE A 92 -24.24 7.32 -16.69
N SER A 93 -24.79 8.09 -17.61
CA SER A 93 -24.28 8.24 -18.99
C SER A 93 -22.84 8.78 -18.98
N ASN A 94 -22.58 9.78 -18.12
CA ASN A 94 -21.23 10.32 -17.92
C ASN A 94 -20.36 9.40 -17.03
N LEU A 95 -20.95 8.68 -16.07
CA LEU A 95 -20.20 7.68 -15.29
C LEU A 95 -19.68 6.54 -16.16
N SER A 96 -20.41 6.13 -17.20
CA SER A 96 -19.94 5.14 -18.17
C SER A 96 -18.68 5.63 -18.91
N ALA A 97 -18.62 6.92 -19.25
CA ALA A 97 -17.41 7.54 -19.79
C ALA A 97 -16.27 7.58 -18.76
N CYS A 98 -16.58 7.94 -17.51
CA CYS A 98 -15.61 7.95 -16.40
C CYS A 98 -15.00 6.56 -16.15
N VAL A 99 -15.82 5.51 -16.11
CA VAL A 99 -15.39 4.12 -15.93
C VAL A 99 -14.52 3.68 -17.10
N ARG A 100 -14.92 3.96 -18.35
CA ARG A 100 -14.10 3.67 -19.54
C ARG A 100 -12.73 4.35 -19.47
N LEU A 101 -12.70 5.63 -19.11
CA LEU A 101 -11.46 6.39 -18.98
C LEU A 101 -10.59 5.85 -17.83
N TRP A 102 -11.20 5.52 -16.70
CA TRP A 102 -10.52 4.91 -15.56
C TRP A 102 -9.87 3.58 -15.95
N PHE A 103 -10.58 2.71 -16.66
CA PHE A 103 -10.03 1.46 -17.19
C PHE A 103 -8.87 1.72 -18.15
N TRP A 104 -9.02 2.66 -19.09
CA TRP A 104 -7.95 3.04 -20.03
C TRP A 104 -6.71 3.55 -19.31
N LEU A 105 -6.86 4.44 -18.34
CA LEU A 105 -5.76 5.01 -17.56
C LEU A 105 -5.08 3.96 -16.69
N PHE A 106 -5.86 3.12 -16.03
CA PHE A 106 -5.36 2.03 -15.19
C PHE A 106 -4.56 1.02 -16.02
N LEU A 107 -5.14 0.59 -17.14
CA LEU A 107 -4.51 -0.39 -18.02
C LEU A 107 -3.24 0.19 -18.67
N SER A 108 -3.31 1.44 -19.15
CA SER A 108 -2.15 2.13 -19.71
C SER A 108 -1.01 2.25 -18.69
N THR A 109 -1.30 2.73 -17.49
CA THR A 109 -0.29 2.87 -16.42
C THR A 109 0.31 1.53 -16.04
N SER A 110 -0.52 0.49 -15.89
CA SER A 110 -0.07 -0.87 -15.55
C SER A 110 0.84 -1.46 -16.63
N ILE A 111 0.45 -1.33 -17.91
CA ILE A 111 1.25 -1.79 -19.05
C ILE A 111 2.58 -1.03 -19.13
N VAL A 112 2.56 0.30 -19.02
CA VAL A 112 3.78 1.12 -19.09
C VAL A 112 4.74 0.77 -17.96
N ALA A 113 4.24 0.64 -16.73
CA ALA A 113 5.07 0.24 -15.59
C ALA A 113 5.66 -1.18 -15.79
N TYR A 114 4.84 -2.14 -16.22
CA TYR A 114 5.28 -3.51 -16.45
C TYR A 114 6.30 -3.62 -17.59
N CYS A 115 5.99 -3.06 -18.76
CA CYS A 115 6.87 -3.07 -19.92
C CYS A 115 8.18 -2.31 -19.64
N GLY A 116 8.11 -1.15 -19.00
CA GLY A 116 9.30 -0.37 -18.62
C GLY A 116 10.21 -1.14 -17.66
N PHE A 117 9.64 -1.76 -16.63
CA PHE A 117 10.39 -2.59 -15.69
C PHE A 117 10.99 -3.82 -16.37
N HIS A 118 10.22 -4.51 -17.21
CA HIS A 118 10.68 -5.69 -17.94
C HIS A 118 11.80 -5.36 -18.93
N PHE A 119 11.67 -4.25 -19.67
CA PHE A 119 12.70 -3.78 -20.59
C PHE A 119 14.00 -3.42 -19.85
N TRP A 120 13.88 -2.70 -18.73
CA TRP A 120 15.04 -2.36 -17.90
C TRP A 120 15.72 -3.60 -17.31
N ALA A 121 14.94 -4.56 -16.78
CA ALA A 121 15.47 -5.81 -16.26
C ALA A 121 16.17 -6.63 -17.36
N TYR A 122 15.59 -6.72 -18.55
CA TYR A 122 16.20 -7.40 -19.70
C TYR A 122 17.52 -6.73 -20.11
N LYS A 123 17.54 -5.40 -20.23
CA LYS A 123 18.78 -4.65 -20.54
C LYS A 123 19.84 -4.84 -19.46
N ARG A 124 19.46 -4.85 -18.19
CA ARG A 124 20.38 -5.09 -17.07
C ARG A 124 20.93 -6.52 -17.09
N LEU A 125 20.08 -7.53 -17.32
CA LEU A 125 20.51 -8.93 -17.43
C LEU A 125 21.42 -9.18 -18.63
N VAL A 126 21.23 -8.47 -19.74
CA VAL A 126 22.13 -8.51 -20.91
C VAL A 126 23.42 -7.72 -20.67
N PHE A 127 23.41 -6.67 -19.86
CA PHE A 127 24.59 -5.85 -19.54
C PHE A 127 25.50 -6.48 -18.47
N ILE A 128 24.94 -7.15 -17.46
CA ILE A 128 25.71 -7.84 -16.40
C ILE A 128 26.74 -8.85 -16.93
N PRO A 129 26.48 -9.70 -17.95
CA PRO A 129 27.49 -10.65 -18.43
C PRO A 129 28.73 -9.96 -19.04
N ILE A 130 28.61 -8.71 -19.48
CA ILE A 130 29.73 -7.96 -20.08
C ILE A 130 30.72 -7.52 -18.99
N VAL A 131 30.22 -7.11 -17.81
CA VAL A 131 31.04 -6.73 -16.64
C VAL A 131 31.65 -7.95 -15.91
N THR A 132 31.06 -9.13 -16.04
CA THR A 132 31.69 -10.36 -15.53
C THR A 132 32.68 -10.97 -16.53
N SER A 133 32.55 -10.65 -17.82
CA SER A 133 33.48 -11.09 -18.88
C SER A 133 34.79 -10.30 -18.85
N ASN A 134 34.76 -8.98 -18.68
CA ASN A 134 35.97 -8.16 -18.59
C ASN A 134 36.70 -8.29 -17.24
N ALA A 135 36.00 -8.69 -16.16
CA ALA A 135 36.63 -9.06 -14.88
C ALA A 135 37.29 -10.44 -14.91
N THR A 136 36.75 -11.39 -15.69
CA THR A 136 37.36 -12.72 -15.86
C THR A 136 38.50 -12.71 -16.90
N GLU A 137 38.51 -11.80 -17.87
CA GLU A 137 39.62 -11.66 -18.82
C GLU A 137 40.92 -11.18 -18.15
N ASN A 138 40.86 -10.26 -17.18
CA ASN A 138 42.04 -9.77 -16.48
C ASN A 138 42.64 -10.77 -15.47
N SER A 139 41.94 -11.88 -15.18
CA SER A 139 42.35 -12.83 -14.14
C SER A 139 42.42 -14.28 -14.61
N ASN A 140 42.46 -14.55 -15.92
CA ASN A 140 42.60 -15.92 -16.43
C ASN A 140 43.77 -16.08 -17.42
N LYS A 141 44.99 -15.91 -16.91
CA LYS A 141 46.01 -16.91 -17.22
C LYS A 141 45.56 -18.24 -16.59
N LYS A 142 45.14 -19.14 -17.47
CA LYS A 142 45.15 -20.62 -17.34
C LYS A 142 43.85 -21.29 -16.84
N PRO A 143 43.35 -22.29 -17.61
CA PRO A 143 41.98 -22.81 -17.51
C PRO A 143 41.89 -23.89 -16.44
N THR A 144 40.67 -24.32 -16.11
CA THR A 144 40.18 -25.72 -16.16
C THR A 144 38.98 -25.89 -15.23
N SER A 145 38.00 -26.64 -15.74
CA SER A 145 36.99 -27.42 -15.01
C SER A 145 35.85 -26.70 -14.28
N LEU A 146 34.67 -27.02 -14.83
CA LEU A 146 33.43 -27.36 -14.15
C LEU A 146 32.48 -26.22 -13.75
N CYS A 147 31.64 -25.88 -14.73
CA CYS A 147 30.27 -25.43 -14.54
C CYS A 147 29.52 -26.33 -13.53
N LYS A 148 29.47 -25.89 -12.27
CA LYS A 148 28.49 -26.39 -11.31
C LYS A 148 27.34 -25.39 -11.26
N LEU A 149 26.27 -25.69 -11.99
CA LEU A 149 24.97 -25.04 -11.84
C LEU A 149 24.38 -25.38 -10.46
N PRO A 150 23.91 -24.41 -9.67
CA PRO A 150 22.84 -24.64 -8.72
C PRO A 150 21.49 -24.27 -9.35
N LYS A 151 20.58 -25.22 -9.22
CA LYS A 151 19.18 -25.18 -9.64
C LYS A 151 18.45 -23.93 -9.13
N ARG A 152 17.79 -23.28 -10.07
CA ARG A 152 16.50 -22.58 -9.92
C ARG A 152 15.52 -23.46 -9.13
N ILE A 153 15.13 -23.08 -7.91
CA ILE A 153 13.87 -23.49 -7.29
C ILE A 153 13.27 -22.28 -6.58
N TYR A 154 12.13 -21.85 -7.11
CA TYR A 154 11.15 -21.01 -6.44
C TYR A 154 10.33 -21.89 -5.50
N LEU A 155 10.11 -21.43 -4.27
CA LEU A 155 8.94 -21.73 -3.45
C LEU A 155 8.68 -20.51 -2.55
#